data_AF-A0A672THC1-F1
#
_entry.id   AF-A0A672THC1-F1
#
_cell.length_a   1.000
_cell.length_b   1.000
_cell.length_c   1.000
_cell.angle_alpha   90.00
_cell.angle_beta   90.00
_cell.angle_gamma   90.00
#
_symmetry.space_group_name_H-M   'P 1'
#
loop_
_entity.id
_entity.type
_entity.pdbx_description
1 polymer ?
#
loop_
_entity_poly.entity_id
_entity_poly.type
_entity_poly.pdbx_seq_one_letter_code
_entity_poly.pdbx_strand_id
1 'polypeptide(L)'
;MSRQERGAAGEVAVSVKLDLFWVVSPQAKRTKKVGIVGKYGTRYGASLRKMVKKIEISQHAKYTCSFCGKTKMKRKAVGIWHCGSCMKTVAGGAWTYNTTSAVTVKSAIRRLKELKDQ
;
A
#
# COMPACT_ATOMS: atom_id res chain seq x y z
N MET A 1 4.73 7.49 -39.31
CA MET A 1 6.13 7.44 -39.78
C MET A 1 6.98 7.93 -38.60
N SER A 2 7.55 7.08 -37.74
CA SER A 2 8.80 6.25 -37.87
C SER A 2 10.10 7.06 -37.69
N ARG A 3 11.15 6.73 -36.90
CA ARG A 3 11.48 5.77 -35.79
C ARG A 3 10.75 6.13 -34.48
N GLN A 4 10.82 5.45 -33.31
CA GLN A 4 11.14 4.06 -32.92
C GLN A 4 12.57 3.46 -33.12
N GLU A 5 13.46 3.54 -32.10
CA GLU A 5 14.54 2.57 -31.71
C GLU A 5 14.69 2.63 -30.17
N ARG A 6 14.70 1.53 -29.38
CA ARG A 6 15.82 0.59 -29.07
C ARG A 6 17.12 1.33 -28.64
N GLY A 7 17.80 1.03 -27.52
CA GLY A 7 17.64 0.02 -26.47
C GLY A 7 19.01 -0.48 -25.99
N ALA A 8 19.36 -0.30 -24.71
CA ALA A 8 20.54 -0.89 -24.04
C ALA A 8 20.22 -1.01 -22.53
N ALA A 9 20.36 -2.15 -21.83
CA ALA A 9 21.39 -3.19 -21.88
C ALA A 9 22.78 -2.68 -21.46
N GLY A 10 22.85 -2.11 -20.26
CA GLY A 10 24.10 -1.82 -19.54
C GLY A 10 24.44 -2.92 -18.56
N GLU A 11 24.89 -4.07 -19.08
CA GLU A 11 25.46 -5.15 -18.28
C GLU A 11 26.91 -4.80 -17.95
N VAL A 12 27.22 -4.60 -16.66
CA VAL A 12 28.59 -4.49 -16.16
C VAL A 12 28.79 -5.42 -14.97
N ALA A 13 29.20 -6.64 -15.27
CA ALA A 13 30.21 -7.31 -14.46
C ALA A 13 31.48 -6.41 -14.46
N VAL A 14 32.36 -6.39 -13.46
CA VAL A 14 32.86 -7.50 -12.64
C VAL A 14 33.28 -6.95 -11.27
N SER A 15 32.98 -7.70 -10.19
CA SER A 15 33.93 -7.81 -9.08
C SER A 15 33.66 -9.08 -8.29
N VAL A 16 34.53 -10.07 -8.45
CA VAL A 16 34.43 -11.35 -7.74
C VAL A 16 34.98 -11.14 -6.32
N LYS A 17 34.10 -10.86 -5.37
CA LYS A 17 34.35 -11.17 -3.95
C LYS A 17 33.73 -12.50 -3.63
N LEU A 18 34.57 -13.45 -3.19
CA LEU A 18 34.12 -14.64 -2.47
C LEU A 18 33.66 -14.21 -1.07
N ASP A 19 32.49 -13.59 -0.99
CA ASP A 19 31.75 -13.51 0.26
C ASP A 19 30.81 -14.72 0.33
N LEU A 20 30.86 -15.41 1.46
CA LEU A 20 30.21 -16.69 1.73
C LEU A 20 28.67 -16.52 1.74
N PHE A 21 28.07 -16.44 0.56
CA PHE A 21 26.68 -16.07 0.36
C PHE A 21 25.74 -17.16 0.87
N TRP A 22 25.38 -17.03 2.14
CA TRP A 22 24.28 -17.72 2.80
C TRP A 22 23.07 -17.79 1.85
N VAL A 23 22.76 -19.00 1.36
CA VAL A 23 21.53 -19.27 0.65
C VAL A 23 20.38 -19.18 1.66
N VAL A 24 19.89 -17.96 1.88
CA VAL A 24 18.66 -17.70 2.61
C VAL A 24 17.52 -18.31 1.79
N SER A 25 17.20 -19.55 2.13
CA SER A 25 16.15 -20.32 1.45
C SER A 25 14.84 -19.53 1.51
N PRO A 26 14.20 -19.23 0.37
CA PRO A 26 12.96 -18.45 0.38
C PRO A 26 11.88 -19.24 1.13
N GLN A 27 11.46 -18.69 2.26
CA GLN A 27 10.55 -19.35 3.18
C GLN A 27 9.28 -19.82 2.44
N ALA A 28 9.02 -21.13 2.44
CA ALA A 28 7.97 -21.72 1.61
C ALA A 28 6.61 -21.04 1.85
N LYS A 29 5.98 -20.59 0.75
CA LYS A 29 4.75 -19.79 0.81
C LYS A 29 3.58 -20.61 1.39
N ARG A 30 3.34 -20.46 2.70
CA ARG A 30 2.37 -21.23 3.50
C ARG A 30 0.95 -21.32 2.92
N THR A 31 0.51 -20.35 2.12
CA THR A 31 -0.86 -20.37 1.56
C THR A 31 -0.93 -19.95 0.09
N LYS A 32 -1.68 -20.72 -0.73
CA LYS A 32 -1.92 -20.41 -2.15
C LYS A 32 -2.96 -19.29 -2.33
N LYS A 33 -4.14 -19.43 -1.71
CA LYS A 33 -5.31 -18.54 -1.92
C LYS A 33 -5.67 -17.65 -0.71
N VAL A 34 -5.57 -18.17 0.52
CA VAL A 34 -6.18 -17.51 1.70
C VAL A 34 -5.39 -16.30 2.22
N GLY A 35 -4.08 -16.38 2.43
CA GLY A 35 -3.32 -15.27 3.05
C GLY A 35 -3.76 -14.98 4.48
N ILE A 36 -3.90 -13.69 4.85
CA ILE A 36 -4.19 -13.23 6.22
C ILE A 36 -5.46 -13.85 6.85
N VAL A 37 -6.49 -14.14 6.06
CA VAL A 37 -7.73 -14.81 6.51
C VAL A 37 -7.55 -16.31 6.81
N GLY A 38 -6.34 -16.85 6.69
CA GLY A 38 -6.01 -18.21 7.13
C GLY A 38 -6.32 -18.46 8.61
N LYS A 39 -6.27 -17.42 9.46
CA LYS A 39 -6.64 -17.48 10.89
C LYS A 39 -8.06 -17.97 11.17
N TYR A 40 -8.98 -17.83 10.21
CA TYR A 40 -10.36 -18.28 10.36
C TYR A 40 -10.54 -19.79 10.11
N GLY A 41 -9.54 -20.46 9.53
CA GLY A 41 -9.60 -21.89 9.19
C GLY A 41 -10.66 -22.18 8.12
N THR A 42 -11.44 -23.24 8.32
CA THR A 42 -12.55 -23.67 7.46
C THR A 42 -13.84 -22.85 7.64
N ARG A 43 -13.96 -22.10 8.74
CA ARG A 43 -15.19 -21.41 9.17
C ARG A 43 -15.61 -20.26 8.23
N TYR A 44 -16.88 -19.88 8.33
CA TYR A 44 -17.53 -18.74 7.64
C TYR A 44 -17.61 -18.80 6.11
N GLY A 45 -17.21 -19.91 5.47
CA GLY A 45 -17.34 -20.09 4.03
C GLY A 45 -16.38 -19.24 3.18
N ALA A 46 -16.44 -19.38 1.85
CA ALA A 46 -15.46 -18.77 0.94
C ALA A 46 -15.75 -17.30 0.61
N SER A 47 -17.02 -16.90 0.51
CA SER A 47 -17.42 -15.54 0.12
C SER A 47 -17.00 -14.50 1.17
N LEU A 48 -17.41 -14.71 2.44
CA LEU A 48 -17.06 -13.83 3.56
C LEU A 48 -15.55 -13.69 3.71
N ARG A 49 -14.80 -14.80 3.66
CA ARG A 49 -13.32 -14.77 3.72
C ARG A 49 -12.68 -14.00 2.56
N LYS A 50 -13.24 -14.01 1.34
CA LYS A 50 -12.75 -13.18 0.21
C LYS A 50 -12.96 -11.69 0.47
N MET A 51 -14.10 -11.29 1.04
CA MET A 51 -14.39 -9.89 1.36
C MET A 51 -13.51 -9.39 2.52
N VAL A 52 -13.51 -10.12 3.63
CA VAL A 52 -12.67 -9.82 4.80
C VAL A 52 -11.18 -9.75 4.42
N LYS A 53 -10.69 -10.62 3.53
CA LYS A 53 -9.29 -10.55 3.05
C LYS A 53 -8.94 -9.20 2.43
N LYS A 54 -9.81 -8.59 1.63
CA LYS A 54 -9.55 -7.27 1.02
C LYS A 54 -9.42 -6.20 2.10
N ILE A 55 -10.34 -6.21 3.07
CA ILE A 55 -10.41 -5.28 4.20
C ILE A 55 -9.20 -5.46 5.14
N GLU A 56 -8.82 -6.70 5.42
CA GLU A 56 -7.70 -7.03 6.31
C GLU A 56 -6.34 -6.71 5.69
N ILE A 57 -6.20 -6.78 4.37
CA ILE A 57 -4.99 -6.33 3.68
C ILE A 57 -4.89 -4.81 3.73
N SER A 58 -5.96 -4.09 3.42
CA SER A 58 -5.93 -2.62 3.39
C SER A 58 -5.69 -2.01 4.77
N GLN A 59 -6.31 -2.53 5.84
CA GLN A 59 -6.13 -1.97 7.19
C GLN A 59 -4.71 -2.14 7.76
N HIS A 60 -4.01 -3.21 7.36
CA HIS A 60 -2.65 -3.52 7.83
C HIS A 60 -1.56 -2.99 6.89
N ALA A 61 -1.93 -2.55 5.68
CA ALA A 61 -1.00 -1.90 4.77
C ALA A 61 -0.45 -0.60 5.38
N LYS A 62 0.82 -0.31 5.08
CA LYS A 62 1.42 1.00 5.37
C LYS A 62 1.12 1.93 4.20
N TYR A 63 0.53 3.09 4.46
CA TYR A 63 0.27 4.09 3.43
C TYR A 63 1.35 5.17 3.38
N THR A 64 1.47 5.84 2.23
CA THR A 64 2.25 7.08 2.06
C THR A 64 1.64 8.19 2.91
N CYS A 65 2.46 8.88 3.70
CA CYS A 65 2.02 10.04 4.46
C CYS A 65 2.07 11.30 3.58
N SER A 66 0.94 11.99 3.42
CA SER A 66 0.84 13.23 2.64
C SER A 66 1.65 14.41 3.21
N PHE A 67 2.10 14.34 4.47
CA PHE A 67 2.88 15.40 5.12
C PHE A 67 4.40 15.22 5.01
N CYS A 68 4.88 13.97 4.87
CA CYS A 68 6.33 13.69 4.91
C CYS A 68 6.81 12.68 3.86
N GLY A 69 5.97 12.30 2.90
CA GLY A 69 6.24 11.34 1.82
C GLY A 69 6.40 9.86 2.24
N LYS A 70 7.00 9.62 3.42
CA LYS A 70 7.38 8.30 3.94
C LYS A 70 6.17 7.36 4.09
N THR A 71 6.37 6.09 3.72
CA THR A 71 5.40 4.97 3.84
C THR A 71 5.28 4.43 5.28
N LYS A 72 5.02 5.33 6.23
CA LYS A 72 4.96 5.05 7.68
C LYS A 72 3.59 5.35 8.30
N MET A 73 2.55 5.58 7.48
CA MET A 73 1.18 5.77 7.95
C MET A 73 0.56 4.40 8.30
N LYS A 74 0.07 4.26 9.55
CA LYS A 74 -0.60 3.04 10.05
C LYS A 74 -1.93 3.39 10.70
N ARG A 75 -2.90 2.47 10.63
CA ARG A 75 -4.16 2.56 11.38
C ARG A 75 -3.89 2.43 12.89
N LYS A 76 -4.56 3.25 13.70
CA LYS A 76 -4.56 3.14 15.17
C LYS A 76 -5.92 2.70 15.69
N ALA A 77 -6.99 3.33 15.21
CA ALA A 77 -8.37 2.96 15.48
C ALA A 77 -9.21 3.05 14.19
N VAL A 78 -10.51 2.80 14.27
CA VAL A 78 -11.43 3.03 13.14
C VAL A 78 -11.38 4.50 12.75
N GLY A 79 -11.07 4.80 11.49
CA GLY A 79 -10.98 6.18 10.97
C GLY A 79 -9.74 6.97 11.42
N ILE A 80 -8.99 6.51 12.43
CA ILE A 80 -7.81 7.22 12.98
C ILE A 80 -6.53 6.58 12.47
N TRP A 81 -5.74 7.36 11.73
CA TRP A 81 -4.46 6.99 11.15
C TRP A 81 -3.32 7.81 11.76
N HIS A 82 -2.17 7.19 12.02
CA HIS A 82 -1.01 7.84 12.64
C HIS A 82 0.26 7.58 11.83
N CYS A 83 1.06 8.64 11.60
CA CYS A 83 2.34 8.53 10.93
C CYS A 83 3.48 8.29 11.93
N GLY A 84 4.16 7.15 11.84
CA GLY A 84 5.32 6.84 12.68
C GLY A 84 6.60 7.63 12.38
N SER A 85 6.57 8.65 11.50
CA SER A 85 7.73 9.52 11.25
C SER A 85 7.51 11.01 11.46
N CYS A 86 6.31 11.54 11.21
CA CYS A 86 6.00 12.95 11.48
C CYS A 86 5.06 13.13 12.68
N MET A 87 4.69 12.04 13.37
CA MET A 87 3.78 12.01 14.53
C MET A 87 2.41 12.68 14.30
N LYS A 88 2.03 12.90 13.04
CA LYS A 88 0.72 13.45 12.68
C LYS A 88 -0.34 12.34 12.72
N THR A 89 -1.41 12.62 13.45
CA THR A 89 -2.66 11.85 13.46
C THR A 89 -3.64 12.49 12.49
N VAL A 90 -4.35 11.66 11.70
CA VAL A 90 -5.20 12.09 10.60
C VAL A 90 -6.48 11.27 10.59
N ALA A 91 -7.62 11.94 10.44
CA ALA A 91 -8.90 11.30 10.18
C ALA A 91 -8.99 10.83 8.70
N GLY A 92 -9.40 9.59 8.49
CA GLY A 92 -9.46 8.94 7.18
C GLY A 92 -10.52 7.85 7.13
N GLY A 93 -10.42 6.96 6.14
CA GLY A 93 -11.37 5.85 6.00
C GLY A 93 -11.25 4.81 7.12
N ALA A 94 -12.33 4.04 7.32
CA ALA A 94 -12.37 2.97 8.32
C ALA A 94 -11.29 1.88 8.08
N TRP A 95 -11.02 1.54 6.81
CA TRP A 95 -10.13 0.44 6.39
C TRP A 95 -9.04 0.86 5.38
N THR A 96 -9.15 2.05 4.79
CA THR A 96 -8.18 2.64 3.85
C THR A 96 -7.84 4.06 4.33
N TYR A 97 -6.61 4.50 4.15
CA TYR A 97 -6.19 5.85 4.59
C TYR A 97 -7.04 6.96 3.94
N ASN A 98 -7.28 6.85 2.63
CA ASN A 98 -8.15 7.74 1.87
C ASN A 98 -9.29 6.92 1.23
N THR A 99 -10.48 7.50 1.11
CA THR A 99 -11.63 6.90 0.41
C THR A 99 -11.89 7.65 -0.90
N THR A 100 -12.45 6.99 -1.90
CA THR A 100 -12.74 7.61 -3.21
C THR A 100 -13.62 8.85 -3.05
N SER A 101 -14.66 8.77 -2.21
CA SER A 101 -15.55 9.90 -1.92
C SER A 101 -14.83 11.05 -1.19
N ALA A 102 -13.88 10.76 -0.31
CA ALA A 102 -13.08 11.82 0.33
C ALA A 102 -12.11 12.50 -0.66
N VAL A 103 -11.64 11.79 -1.68
CA VAL A 103 -10.85 12.39 -2.77
C VAL A 103 -11.71 13.33 -3.62
N THR A 104 -12.88 12.88 -4.07
CA THR A 104 -13.76 13.68 -4.94
C THR A 104 -14.33 14.91 -4.22
N VAL A 105 -14.69 14.79 -2.94
CA VAL A 105 -15.13 15.95 -2.14
C VAL A 105 -13.99 16.96 -1.96
N LYS A 106 -12.74 16.51 -1.72
CA LYS A 106 -11.59 17.42 -1.62
C LYS A 106 -11.30 18.17 -2.92
N SER A 107 -11.37 17.51 -4.08
CA SER A 107 -11.16 18.17 -5.37
C SER A 107 -12.30 19.10 -5.75
N ALA A 108 -13.55 18.74 -5.46
CA ALA A 108 -14.71 19.62 -5.67
C ALA A 108 -14.64 20.89 -4.80
N ILE A 109 -14.36 20.76 -3.50
CA ILE A 109 -14.20 21.92 -2.60
C ILE A 109 -13.04 22.82 -3.06
N ARG A 110 -11.92 22.25 -3.52
CA ARG A 110 -10.80 23.05 -4.06
C ARG A 110 -11.25 23.92 -5.23
N ARG A 111 -11.90 23.32 -6.24
CA ARG A 111 -12.43 24.04 -7.40
C ARG A 111 -13.43 25.13 -7.01
N LEU A 112 -14.32 24.85 -6.06
CA LEU A 112 -15.33 25.83 -5.63
C LEU A 112 -14.73 27.03 -4.88
N LYS A 113 -13.59 26.86 -4.20
CA LYS A 113 -12.83 27.98 -3.62
C LYS A 113 -12.14 28.80 -4.70
N GLU A 114 -11.45 28.14 -5.61
CA GLU A 114 -10.77 28.78 -6.76
C GLU A 114 -11.72 29.64 -7.62
N LEU A 115 -13.01 29.28 -7.71
CA LEU A 115 -14.06 30.06 -8.40
C LEU A 115 -14.64 31.22 -7.57
N LYS A 116 -14.45 31.24 -6.25
CA LYS A 116 -14.92 32.32 -5.37
C LYS A 116 -13.85 33.41 -5.19
N ASP A 117 -12.59 33.04 -5.34
CA ASP A 117 -11.44 33.93 -5.19
C ASP A 117 -11.13 34.72 -6.50
N GLN A 118 -12.01 34.62 -7.51
CA GLN A 118 -12.04 35.38 -8.77
C GLN A 118 -13.10 36.49 -8.72
#